data_AF-U6KM97-F1
#
_entry.id   AF-U6KM97-F1
#
_cell.length_a   1.000
_cell.length_b   1.000
_cell.length_c   1.000
_cell.angle_alpha   90.00
_cell.angle_beta   90.00
_cell.angle_gamma   90.00
#
_symmetry.space_group_name_H-M   'P 1'
#
loop_
_entity.id
_entity.type
_entity.pdbx_description
1 polymer ?
#
loop_
_entity_poly.entity_id
_entity_poly.type
_entity_poly.pdbx_seq_one_letter_code
_entity_poly.pdbx_strand_id
1 'polypeptide(L)' 'MGDEVKRKRYCKVCNVWKPDRTHHCSACGRCILNMDHHCPWINNCVGFYNRRFFLQLLLYSLLCLTIVFVHT' A
#
# COMPACT_ATOMS: atom_id res chain seq x y z
N MET A 1 24.84 16.21 8.60
CA MET A 1 25.68 15.22 7.90
C MET A 1 24.92 13.90 7.92
N GLY A 2 24.35 13.47 6.77
CA GLY A 2 23.60 12.21 6.72
C GLY A 2 22.59 12.02 5.58
N ASP A 3 22.54 12.86 4.54
CA ASP A 3 21.75 12.55 3.34
C ASP A 3 22.66 11.94 2.28
N GLU A 4 23.11 10.72 2.57
CA GLU A 4 23.75 9.87 1.57
C GLU A 4 22.84 9.75 0.36
N VAL A 5 23.41 10.01 -0.81
CA VAL A 5 22.86 9.76 -2.14
C VAL A 5 22.02 8.49 -2.12
N LYS A 6 20.69 8.65 -2.02
CA LYS A 6 19.78 7.52 -1.90
C LYS A 6 20.02 6.60 -3.10
N ARG A 7 20.62 5.44 -2.86
CA ARG A 7 21.07 4.52 -3.92
C ARG A 7 19.88 4.24 -4.84
N LYS A 8 19.93 4.73 -6.08
CA LYS A 8 18.88 4.52 -7.07
C LYS A 8 18.61 3.02 -7.16
N ARG A 9 17.40 2.59 -6.79
CA ARG A 9 17.01 1.18 -6.79
C ARG A 9 16.38 0.84 -8.13
N TYR A 10 16.69 -0.32 -8.70
CA TYR A 10 16.11 -0.78 -9.96
C TYR A 10 15.17 -1.97 -9.74
N CYS A 11 14.09 -2.06 -10.50
CA CYS A 11 13.26 -3.26 -10.57
C CYS A 11 13.60 -4.02 -11.85
N LYS A 12 14.20 -5.22 -11.71
CA LYS A 12 14.52 -6.08 -12.85
C LYS A 12 13.27 -6.64 -13.53
N VAL A 13 12.22 -6.94 -12.78
CA VAL A 13 10.96 -7.53 -13.29
C VAL A 13 10.19 -6.52 -14.13
N CYS A 14 10.04 -5.28 -13.65
CA CYS A 14 9.32 -4.23 -14.38
C CYS A 14 10.20 -3.42 -15.32
N ASN A 15 11.52 -3.65 -15.33
CA ASN A 15 12.50 -2.90 -16.10
C ASN A 15 12.44 -1.38 -15.91
N VAL A 16 12.32 -0.92 -14.65
CA VAL A 16 12.22 0.50 -14.28
C VAL A 16 13.05 0.84 -13.05
N TRP A 17 13.58 2.07 -13.01
CA TRP A 17 14.13 2.65 -11.79
C TRP A 17 13.00 2.89 -10.80
N LYS A 18 13.12 2.36 -9.59
CA LYS A 18 12.16 2.50 -8.51
C LYS A 18 12.25 3.94 -7.98
N PRO A 19 11.17 4.74 -8.06
CA PRO A 19 11.09 5.96 -7.29
C PRO A 19 11.21 5.66 -5.79
N ASP A 20 11.42 6.71 -5.02
CA ASP A 20 11.53 6.61 -3.58
C ASP A 20 10.36 5.85 -2.95
N ARG A 21 10.69 4.96 -2.01
CA ARG A 21 9.73 4.13 -1.26
C ARG A 21 8.88 3.21 -2.15
N THR A 22 9.24 3.01 -3.43
CA THR A 22 8.56 2.07 -4.32
C THR A 22 9.08 0.65 -4.11
N HIS A 23 8.15 -0.32 -4.08
CA HIS A 23 8.46 -1.75 -3.98
C HIS A 23 7.73 -2.53 -5.08
N HIS A 24 8.31 -3.62 -5.56
CA HIS A 24 7.65 -4.51 -6.51
C HIS A 24 6.82 -5.52 -5.72
N CYS A 25 5.53 -5.61 -6.01
CA CYS A 25 4.68 -6.65 -5.46
C CYS A 25 4.55 -7.77 -6.49
N SER A 26 5.02 -8.97 -6.15
CA SER A 26 4.91 -10.15 -7.01
C SER A 26 3.45 -10.55 -7.23
N ALA A 27 2.60 -10.47 -6.21
CA ALA A 27 1.18 -10.78 -6.32
C ALA A 27 0.42 -9.84 -7.28
N CYS A 28 0.77 -8.55 -7.31
CA CYS A 28 0.20 -7.59 -8.27
C CYS A 28 0.96 -7.51 -9.60
N GLY A 29 2.11 -8.18 -9.74
CA GLY A 29 2.95 -8.13 -10.94
C GLY A 29 3.51 -6.75 -11.29
N ARG A 30 3.56 -5.79 -10.36
CA ARG A 30 3.95 -4.40 -10.65
C ARG A 30 4.62 -3.69 -9.48
N CYS A 31 5.35 -2.61 -9.80
CA CYS A 31 5.88 -1.67 -8.81
C CYS A 31 4.76 -0.78 -8.25
N ILE A 32 4.70 -0.70 -6.92
CA ILE A 32 3.73 0.09 -6.16
C ILE A 32 4.46 1.24 -5.48
N LEU A 33 4.05 2.47 -5.82
CA LEU A 33 4.61 3.69 -5.24
C LEU A 33 4.27 3.81 -3.76
N ASN A 34 5.25 4.13 -2.92
CA ASN A 34 5.10 4.19 -1.46
C ASN A 34 4.27 3.02 -0.92
N MET A 35 4.66 1.81 -1.34
CA MET A 35 3.98 0.56 -1.01
C MET A 35 3.98 0.37 0.50
N ASP A 36 2.80 0.07 1.04
CA ASP A 36 2.64 -0.39 2.41
C ASP A 36 2.64 -1.93 2.42
N HIS A 37 1.59 -2.56 1.90
CA HIS A 37 1.49 -4.02 1.81
C HIS A 37 0.58 -4.49 0.65
N HIS A 38 0.65 -5.77 0.31
CA HIS A 38 -0.40 -6.43 -0.48
C HIS A 38 -1.45 -6.95 0.48
N CYS A 39 -2.70 -6.51 0.32
CA CYS A 39 -3.79 -6.89 1.20
C CYS A 39 -4.70 -7.90 0.47
N PRO A 40 -4.74 -9.17 0.92
CA PRO A 40 -5.59 -10.18 0.30
C PRO A 40 -7.08 -9.85 0.39
N TRP A 41 -7.49 -9.16 1.46
CA TRP A 41 -8.90 -8.82 1.73
C TRP A 41 -9.52 -7.87 0.71
N ILE A 42 -8.70 -7.01 0.09
CA ILE A 42 -9.13 -6.12 -1.00
C ILE A 42 -8.56 -6.57 -2.35
N ASN A 43 -7.89 -7.73 -2.40
CA ASN A 43 -7.19 -8.28 -3.55
C ASN A 43 -6.33 -7.23 -4.28
N ASN A 44 -5.64 -6.37 -3.54
CA ASN A 44 -4.88 -5.25 -4.09
C ASN A 44 -3.79 -4.77 -3.12
N CYS A 45 -2.78 -4.08 -3.67
CA CYS A 45 -1.80 -3.40 -2.84
C CYS A 45 -2.34 -2.10 -2.26
N VAL A 46 -2.00 -1.86 -1.00
CA VAL A 46 -2.12 -0.55 -0.35
C VAL A 46 -0.83 0.21 -0.61
N GLY A 47 -0.95 1.39 -1.22
CA GLY A 47 0.18 2.23 -1.61
C GLY A 47 -0.23 3.70 -1.71
N PHE A 48 0.59 4.51 -2.39
CA PHE A 48 0.40 5.96 -2.44
C PHE A 48 -1.01 6.41 -2.83
N TYR A 49 -1.55 5.86 -3.91
CA TYR A 49 -2.82 6.32 -4.50
C TYR A 49 -4.08 5.87 -3.76
N ASN A 50 -4.01 4.82 -2.94
CA ASN A 50 -5.19 4.25 -2.30
C ASN A 50 -5.08 4.09 -0.77
N ARG A 51 -3.95 4.45 -0.15
CA ARG A 51 -3.79 4.36 1.31
C ARG A 51 -4.86 5.17 2.07
N ARG A 52 -5.29 6.33 1.55
CA ARG A 52 -6.39 7.11 2.14
C ARG A 52 -7.72 6.35 2.12
N PHE A 53 -8.05 5.73 0.99
CA PHE A 53 -9.27 4.92 0.85
C PHE A 53 -9.23 3.66 1.71
N PHE A 54 -8.05 3.04 1.85
CA PHE A 54 -7.87 1.90 2.74
C PHE A 54 -8.13 2.28 4.21
N LEU A 55 -7.60 3.42 4.68
CA LEU A 55 -7.91 3.91 6.03
C LEU A 55 -9.40 4.23 6.20
N GLN A 56 -10.05 4.81 5.17
CA GLN A 56 -11.49 5.06 5.18
C GLN A 56 -12.30 3.75 5.29
N LEU A 57 -11.89 2.70 4.57
CA LEU A 57 -12.48 1.37 4.65
C LEU A 57 -12.39 0.80 6.07
N LEU A 58 -11.23 0.90 6.71
CA LEU A 58 -11.05 0.43 8.10
C LEU A 58 -11.95 1.18 9.08
N LEU A 59 -12.03 2.52 8.94
CA LEU A 59 -12.89 3.35 9.80
C LEU A 59 -14.37 2.99 9.63
N TYR A 60 -14.86 2.87 8.40
CA TYR A 60 -16.25 2.50 8.15
C TYR A 60 -16.56 1.06 8.59
N SER A 61 -15.62 0.12 8.41
CA SER A 61 -15.79 -1.24 8.90
C SER A 61 -15.94 -1.28 10.42
N LEU A 62 -15.10 -0.53 11.14
CA LEU A 62 -15.22 -0.39 12.59
C LEU A 62 -16.56 0.23 12.99
N LEU A 63 -16.96 1.32 12.33
CA LEU A 63 -18.24 1.98 12.62
C LEU A 63 -19.43 1.03 12.40
N CYS A 64 -19.47 0.32 11.27
CA CYS A 64 -20.51 -0.66 10.98
C CYS A 64 -20.56 -1.76 12.06
N LEU A 65 -19.41 -2.30 12.48
CA LEU A 65 -19.34 -3.30 13.54
C LEU A 65 -19.85 -2.75 14.88
N THR A 66 -19.49 -1.51 15.24
CA THR A 66 -19.97 -0.88 16.47
C THR A 66 -21.48 -0.62 16.45
N ILE A 67 -22.03 -0.18 15.31
CA ILE A 67 -23.47 0.03 15.14
C ILE A 67 -24.19 -1.30 15.28
N VAL A 68 -23.75 -2.35 14.58
CA VAL A 68 -24.33 -3.68 14.71
C VAL A 68 -24.28 -4.13 16.17
N PHE A 69 -23.12 -4.10 16.82
CA PHE A 69 -22.98 -4.52 18.22
C PHE A 69 -23.88 -3.77 19.21
N VAL A 70 -24.16 -2.49 18.98
CA VAL A 70 -25.05 -1.68 19.85
C VAL A 70 -26.54 -1.92 19.55
N HIS A 71 -26.87 -2.33 18.32
CA HIS A 71 -28.24 -2.52 17.84
C HIS A 71 -28.67 -3.99 17.70
N THR A 72 -27.79 -4.94 18.01
CA THR A 72 -28.14 -6.36 18.19
C THR A 72 -28.19 -6.67 19.68
#